data_AF-A0A822D1I2-F1
#
_entry.id   AF-A0A822D1I2-F1
#
_cell.length_a   1.000
_cell.length_b   1.000
_cell.length_c   1.000
_cell.angle_alpha   90.00
_cell.angle_beta   90.00
_cell.angle_gamma   90.00
#
_symmetry.space_group_name_H-M   'P 1'
#
loop_
_entity.id
_entity.type
_entity.pdbx_description
1 polymer ?
#
loop_
_entity_poly.entity_id
_entity_poly.type
_entity_poly.pdbx_seq_one_letter_code
_entity_poly.pdbx_strand_id
1 'polypeptide(L)'
;MKKNSVSPNDKENINDRITLTDILRWVYENTQQTTWDGLHLWATQSLSFQRKITAFRNIDWEEKETFYTNTTMENISRECLEAEVLELKSMYGVPKTFQTIFDIYSARYKHSNVSSSVEIHEAVSKRLYDYGGSKKLLTQLLDEEQQRELEREQELEEERQQKRPPSVRPYEPQLHNEIKALCDMHGPMLNLSKLTSVFCPIADAFLGTTFYRECQPHCWQQNLWITDEFKRVIQTHGESLDPFLRPARWLLIYRNEHIIFVSPFEANWLMGRLHDLY
;
A
#
# COMPACT_ATOMS: atom_id res chain seq x y z
N MET A 1 -49.12 -59.41 -27.12
CA MET A 1 -49.49 -57.98 -26.97
C MET A 1 -48.40 -57.32 -26.12
N LYS A 2 -47.38 -56.71 -26.75
CA LYS A 2 -47.18 -55.25 -26.90
C LYS A 2 -47.10 -54.44 -25.59
N LYS A 3 -45.83 -54.19 -25.19
CA LYS A 3 -45.15 -52.97 -24.65
C LYS A 3 -45.80 -52.10 -23.55
N ASN A 4 -45.04 -51.86 -22.47
CA ASN A 4 -44.40 -50.58 -22.08
C ASN A 4 -43.73 -50.77 -20.69
N SER A 5 -42.39 -50.92 -20.58
CA SER A 5 -41.34 -49.88 -20.52
C SER A 5 -41.27 -49.09 -19.21
N VAL A 6 -40.32 -49.42 -18.34
CA VAL A 6 -39.41 -48.45 -17.68
C VAL A 6 -38.04 -49.13 -17.50
N SER A 7 -37.00 -48.40 -17.86
CA SER A 7 -35.59 -48.77 -17.98
C SER A 7 -34.85 -48.78 -16.63
N PRO A 8 -33.60 -49.28 -16.60
CA PRO A 8 -32.81 -49.53 -15.40
C PRO A 8 -31.99 -48.30 -15.02
N ASN A 9 -32.06 -47.86 -13.78
CA ASN A 9 -31.01 -47.10 -13.11
C ASN A 9 -31.47 -46.86 -11.68
N ASP A 10 -30.82 -47.52 -10.74
CA ASP A 10 -30.63 -47.06 -9.35
C ASP A 10 -29.71 -48.09 -8.67
N LYS A 11 -28.47 -48.15 -9.16
CA LYS A 11 -27.34 -48.60 -8.35
C LYS A 11 -26.62 -47.33 -7.90
N GLU A 12 -27.23 -46.59 -6.97
CA GLU A 12 -26.51 -45.58 -6.21
C GLU A 12 -25.39 -46.28 -5.44
N ASN A 13 -24.16 -45.84 -5.71
CA ASN A 13 -22.93 -46.31 -5.11
C ASN A 13 -22.98 -46.05 -3.60
N ILE A 14 -23.14 -47.10 -2.80
CA ILE A 14 -23.06 -47.05 -1.33
C ILE A 14 -21.64 -46.69 -0.83
N ASN A 15 -20.67 -46.55 -1.75
CA ASN A 15 -19.27 -46.24 -1.47
C ASN A 15 -18.94 -44.75 -1.22
N ASP A 16 -19.90 -43.82 -1.29
CA ASP A 16 -19.65 -42.37 -1.16
C ASP A 16 -19.95 -41.79 0.23
N ARG A 17 -20.24 -42.62 1.25
CA ARG A 17 -20.43 -42.09 2.62
C ARG A 17 -19.09 -41.92 3.32
N ILE A 18 -18.62 -40.67 3.39
CA ILE A 18 -17.47 -40.26 4.20
C ILE A 18 -17.69 -40.72 5.65
N THR A 19 -16.78 -41.56 6.14
CA THR A 19 -16.79 -42.08 7.50
C THR A 19 -15.86 -41.27 8.41
N LEU A 20 -15.98 -41.45 9.73
CA LEU A 20 -15.06 -40.83 10.71
C LEU A 20 -13.60 -41.22 10.42
N THR A 21 -13.35 -42.44 9.95
CA THR A 21 -12.01 -42.92 9.59
C THR A 21 -11.43 -42.14 8.41
N ASP A 22 -12.27 -41.77 7.43
CA ASP A 22 -11.85 -40.94 6.30
C ASP A 22 -11.44 -39.54 6.76
N ILE A 23 -12.20 -38.95 7.68
CA ILE A 23 -11.88 -37.63 8.28
C ILE A 23 -10.57 -37.72 9.05
N LEU A 24 -10.38 -38.72 9.91
CA LEU A 24 -9.15 -38.86 10.71
C LEU A 24 -7.93 -39.08 9.83
N ARG A 25 -8.05 -39.90 8.78
CA ARG A 25 -7.00 -40.09 7.78
C ARG A 25 -6.67 -38.79 7.07
N TRP A 26 -7.68 -38.05 6.61
CA TRP A 26 -7.48 -36.76 5.96
C TRP A 26 -6.78 -35.76 6.89
N VAL A 27 -7.21 -35.63 8.15
CA VAL A 27 -6.58 -34.74 9.14
C VAL A 27 -5.12 -35.13 9.37
N TYR A 28 -4.84 -36.42 9.52
CA TYR A 28 -3.47 -36.91 9.69
C TYR A 28 -2.59 -36.59 8.50
N GLU A 29 -3.06 -36.90 7.28
CA GLU A 29 -2.32 -36.65 6.03
C GLU A 29 -2.06 -35.15 5.83
N ASN A 30 -3.05 -34.30 6.09
CA ASN A 30 -2.88 -32.85 6.01
C ASN A 30 -1.91 -32.33 7.07
N THR A 31 -2.02 -32.80 8.32
CA THR A 31 -1.10 -32.39 9.39
C THR A 31 0.34 -32.77 9.06
N GLN A 32 0.55 -33.99 8.55
CA GLN A 32 1.87 -34.39 8.07
C GLN A 32 2.34 -33.47 6.95
N GLN A 33 1.53 -33.28 5.91
CA GLN A 33 1.85 -32.43 4.78
C GLN A 33 2.23 -31.00 5.21
N THR A 34 1.42 -30.36 6.07
CA THR A 34 1.71 -29.03 6.63
C THR A 34 3.01 -29.02 7.44
N THR A 35 3.27 -30.06 8.24
CA THR A 35 4.53 -30.16 9.02
C THR A 35 5.74 -30.22 8.09
N TRP A 36 5.61 -30.96 6.98
CA TRP A 36 6.65 -31.07 5.97
C TRP A 36 6.89 -29.77 5.21
N ASP A 37 5.82 -29.07 4.82
CA ASP A 37 5.93 -27.80 4.11
C ASP A 37 6.52 -26.71 5.04
N GLY A 38 6.14 -26.74 6.32
CA GLY A 38 6.74 -25.94 7.37
C GLY A 38 8.24 -26.22 7.57
N LEU A 39 8.71 -27.46 7.38
CA LEU A 39 10.14 -27.79 7.49
C LEU A 39 10.97 -27.12 6.38
N HIS A 40 10.46 -27.05 5.15
CA HIS A 40 11.10 -26.34 4.05
C HIS A 40 11.16 -24.82 4.31
N LEU A 41 10.04 -24.24 4.77
CA LEU A 41 9.97 -22.83 5.12
C LEU A 41 10.95 -22.49 6.25
N TRP A 42 10.96 -23.30 7.31
CA TRP A 42 11.89 -23.15 8.43
C TRP A 42 13.36 -23.19 7.97
N ALA A 43 13.72 -24.16 7.12
CA ALA A 43 15.07 -24.27 6.60
C ALA A 43 15.45 -23.07 5.73
N THR A 44 14.53 -22.59 4.89
CA THR A 44 14.76 -21.37 4.09
C THR A 44 14.91 -20.13 4.98
N GLN A 45 14.04 -19.94 5.97
CA GLN A 45 14.09 -18.82 6.91
C GLN A 45 15.39 -18.80 7.72
N SER A 46 16.00 -19.97 7.96
CA SER A 46 17.31 -20.04 8.61
C SER A 46 18.40 -19.28 7.84
N LEU A 47 18.30 -19.18 6.51
CA LEU A 47 19.25 -18.42 5.68
C LEU A 47 19.06 -16.92 5.90
N SER A 48 17.82 -16.44 5.86
CA SER A 48 17.47 -15.04 6.15
C SER A 48 17.89 -14.63 7.56
N PHE A 49 17.68 -15.52 8.53
CA PHE A 49 18.11 -15.31 9.91
C PHE A 49 19.63 -15.21 10.03
N GLN A 50 20.38 -16.12 9.38
CA GLN A 50 21.84 -16.09 9.36
C GLN A 50 22.37 -14.78 8.76
N ARG A 51 21.80 -14.34 7.63
CA ARG A 51 22.16 -13.07 6.99
C ARG A 51 22.01 -11.89 7.93
N LYS A 52 20.86 -11.78 8.60
CA LYS A 52 20.58 -10.71 9.58
C LYS A 52 21.57 -10.78 10.74
N ILE A 53 21.76 -11.94 11.36
CA ILE A 53 22.73 -12.09 12.46
C ILE A 53 24.14 -11.69 12.04
N THR A 54 24.60 -12.11 10.86
CA THR A 54 25.93 -11.75 10.36
C THR A 54 26.04 -10.23 10.15
N ALA A 55 25.02 -9.60 9.57
CA ALA A 55 24.96 -8.14 9.43
C ALA A 55 25.08 -7.43 10.79
N PHE A 56 24.37 -7.94 11.81
CA PHE A 56 24.44 -7.40 13.17
C PHE A 56 25.79 -7.66 13.85
N ARG A 57 26.43 -8.81 13.64
CA ARG A 57 27.74 -9.15 14.21
C ARG A 57 28.89 -8.35 13.64
N ASN A 58 28.78 -7.91 12.38
CA ASN A 58 29.79 -7.10 11.72
C ASN A 58 29.83 -5.65 12.24
N ILE A 59 28.90 -5.27 13.12
CA ILE A 59 28.89 -3.98 13.81
C ILE A 59 29.62 -4.15 15.14
N ASP A 60 30.56 -3.26 15.41
CA ASP A 60 31.18 -3.16 16.72
C ASP A 60 30.20 -2.45 17.68
N TRP A 61 29.50 -3.24 18.50
CA TRP A 61 28.55 -2.74 19.49
C TRP A 61 29.23 -2.23 20.77
N GLU A 62 30.55 -2.41 20.93
CA GLU A 62 31.24 -2.10 22.19
C GLU A 62 31.75 -0.65 22.27
N GLU A 63 31.83 0.07 21.16
CA GLU A 63 32.13 1.51 21.18
C GLU A 63 30.93 2.31 21.68
N LYS A 64 30.86 2.50 23.00
CA LYS A 64 29.79 3.24 23.72
C LYS A 64 29.58 4.71 23.29
N GLU A 65 30.38 5.24 22.36
CA GLU A 65 30.35 6.63 21.90
C GLU A 65 30.19 6.80 20.38
N THR A 66 30.05 5.74 19.58
CA THR A 66 29.76 5.90 18.16
C THR A 66 28.29 6.22 17.95
N PHE A 67 28.00 7.50 17.64
CA PHE A 67 26.74 7.86 17.02
C PHE A 67 26.58 7.03 15.74
N TYR A 68 25.55 6.18 15.68
CA TYR A 68 25.23 5.42 14.47
C TYR A 68 25.04 6.42 13.32
N THR A 69 25.91 6.31 12.30
CA THR A 69 25.82 7.15 11.12
C THR A 69 24.74 6.61 10.19
N ASN A 70 24.20 7.46 9.31
CA ASN A 70 23.31 7.00 8.25
C ASN A 70 23.99 5.89 7.41
N THR A 71 25.31 5.95 7.23
CA THR A 71 26.09 4.95 6.51
C THR A 71 26.10 3.58 7.20
N THR A 72 26.16 3.51 8.55
CA THR A 72 26.07 2.21 9.24
C THR A 72 24.68 1.61 9.07
N MET A 73 23.62 2.42 9.21
CA MET A 73 22.24 1.97 8.99
C MET A 73 21.99 1.52 7.53
N GLU A 74 22.53 2.24 6.55
CA GLU A 74 22.47 1.86 5.13
C GLU A 74 23.19 0.54 4.86
N ASN A 75 24.34 0.30 5.51
CA ASN A 75 25.07 -0.96 5.37
C ASN A 75 24.28 -2.14 5.97
N ILE A 76 23.70 -1.97 7.17
CA ILE A 76 22.85 -3.01 7.79
C ILE A 76 21.65 -3.31 6.92
N SER A 77 20.99 -2.26 6.43
CA SER A 77 19.87 -2.36 5.52
C SER A 77 20.27 -3.18 4.29
N ARG A 78 21.36 -2.83 3.61
CA ARG A 78 21.84 -3.54 2.42
C ARG A 78 22.10 -5.04 2.67
N GLU A 79 22.69 -5.39 3.79
CA GLU A 79 22.98 -6.79 4.13
C GLU A 79 21.71 -7.57 4.54
N CYS A 80 20.75 -6.91 5.20
CA CYS A 80 19.50 -7.51 5.66
C CYS A 80 18.41 -7.60 4.59
N LEU A 81 18.46 -6.75 3.55
CA LEU A 81 17.44 -6.66 2.50
C LEU A 81 17.44 -7.92 1.64
N GLU A 82 16.26 -8.48 1.41
CA GLU A 82 16.06 -9.55 0.43
C GLU A 82 15.58 -8.95 -0.88
N ALA A 83 15.79 -9.65 -1.99
CA ALA A 83 15.26 -9.21 -3.28
C ALA A 83 13.74 -9.44 -3.28
N GLU A 84 12.98 -8.41 -2.89
CA GLU A 84 11.51 -8.43 -2.87
C GLU A 84 10.93 -8.34 -4.28
N VAL A 85 11.59 -7.59 -5.17
CA VAL A 85 11.20 -7.46 -6.58
C VAL A 85 11.93 -8.51 -7.41
N LEU A 86 11.18 -9.51 -7.89
CA LEU A 86 11.67 -10.54 -8.80
C LEU A 86 11.07 -10.35 -10.19
N GLU A 87 11.90 -10.42 -11.23
CA GLU A 87 11.39 -10.43 -12.60
C GLU A 87 10.52 -11.69 -12.85
N LEU A 88 9.38 -11.53 -13.52
CA LEU A 88 8.52 -12.66 -13.94
C LEU A 88 9.32 -13.74 -14.70
N LYS A 89 10.30 -13.34 -15.52
CA LYS A 89 11.17 -14.28 -16.23
C LYS A 89 12.06 -15.10 -15.28
N SER A 90 12.52 -14.51 -14.18
CA SER A 90 13.28 -15.21 -13.15
C SER A 90 12.41 -16.24 -12.42
N MET A 91 11.15 -15.88 -12.17
CA MET A 91 10.21 -16.72 -11.42
C MET A 91 9.55 -17.84 -12.24
N TYR A 92 9.23 -17.58 -13.51
CA TYR A 92 8.49 -18.50 -14.38
C TYR A 92 9.28 -18.99 -15.60
N GLY A 93 10.42 -18.36 -15.94
CA GLY A 93 11.19 -18.66 -17.15
C GLY A 93 12.22 -19.78 -17.00
N VAL A 94 12.43 -20.30 -15.79
CA VAL A 94 13.34 -21.42 -15.53
C VAL A 94 12.54 -22.73 -15.42
N PRO A 95 13.00 -23.85 -16.04
CA PRO A 95 12.34 -25.13 -15.91
C PRO A 95 12.23 -25.55 -14.45
N LYS A 96 11.00 -25.76 -13.99
CA LYS A 96 10.70 -26.17 -12.63
C LYS A 96 11.03 -27.66 -12.45
N THR A 97 12.07 -27.96 -11.70
CA THR A 97 12.48 -29.34 -11.39
C THR A 97 12.07 -29.74 -9.98
N PHE A 98 11.80 -31.03 -9.78
CA PHE A 98 11.56 -31.59 -8.46
C PHE A 98 12.91 -31.90 -7.80
N GLN A 99 13.20 -31.21 -6.69
CA GLN A 99 14.43 -31.40 -5.91
C GLN A 99 14.07 -31.68 -4.46
N THR A 100 14.96 -32.37 -3.73
CA THR A 100 14.71 -32.60 -2.30
C THR A 100 14.82 -31.28 -1.54
N ILE A 101 14.15 -31.19 -0.38
CA ILE A 101 14.24 -30.01 0.50
C ILE A 101 15.72 -29.71 0.84
N PHE A 102 16.51 -30.75 1.08
CA PHE A 102 17.93 -30.65 1.35
C PHE A 102 18.72 -30.05 0.17
N ASP A 103 18.44 -30.48 -1.06
CA ASP A 103 19.12 -29.96 -2.25
C ASP A 103 18.78 -28.48 -2.48
N ILE A 104 17.49 -28.12 -2.31
CA ILE A 104 17.01 -26.73 -2.44
C ILE A 104 17.72 -25.83 -1.42
N TYR A 105 17.72 -26.25 -0.14
CA TYR A 105 18.40 -25.52 0.92
C TYR A 105 19.91 -25.40 0.65
N SER A 106 20.56 -26.49 0.27
CA SER A 106 22.00 -26.52 -0.01
C SER A 106 22.39 -25.64 -1.19
N ALA A 107 21.57 -25.61 -2.25
CA ALA A 107 21.78 -24.71 -3.38
C ALA A 107 21.66 -23.25 -2.95
N ARG A 108 20.61 -22.89 -2.20
CA ARG A 108 20.41 -21.53 -1.68
C ARG A 108 21.52 -21.10 -0.73
N TYR A 109 21.98 -22.00 0.14
CA TYR A 109 23.13 -21.75 1.03
C TYR A 109 24.41 -21.46 0.24
N LYS A 110 24.70 -22.22 -0.83
CA LYS A 110 25.87 -21.97 -1.68
C LYS A 110 25.80 -20.64 -2.44
N HIS A 111 24.59 -20.21 -2.82
CA HIS A 111 24.37 -18.92 -3.48
C HIS A 111 24.28 -17.74 -2.51
N SER A 112 24.17 -17.99 -1.19
CA SER A 112 24.27 -16.95 -0.18
C SER A 112 25.71 -16.43 -0.15
N ASN A 113 25.94 -15.26 -0.72
CA ASN A 113 27.25 -14.57 -0.71
C ASN A 113 27.70 -14.12 0.70
N VAL A 114 26.86 -14.31 1.72
CA VAL A 114 27.12 -13.83 3.09
C VAL A 114 27.80 -14.92 3.90
N SER A 115 28.78 -14.52 4.74
CA SER A 115 29.42 -15.33 5.77
C SER A 115 28.37 -15.98 6.68
N SER A 116 27.89 -17.13 6.23
CA SER A 116 26.80 -17.86 6.85
C SER A 116 27.39 -18.71 7.98
N SER A 117 26.67 -18.82 9.08
CA SER A 117 27.15 -19.54 10.25
C SER A 117 27.23 -21.03 9.93
N VAL A 118 28.45 -21.57 9.90
CA VAL A 118 28.70 -23.00 9.68
C VAL A 118 27.92 -23.86 10.68
N GLU A 119 27.86 -23.43 11.95
CA GLU A 119 27.12 -24.12 13.01
C GLU A 119 25.61 -24.20 12.72
N ILE A 120 24.99 -23.09 12.30
CA ILE A 120 23.57 -23.07 11.96
C ILE A 120 23.33 -23.92 10.71
N HIS A 121 24.22 -23.82 9.72
CA HIS A 121 24.12 -24.65 8.52
C HIS A 121 24.17 -26.15 8.86
N GLU A 122 25.11 -26.59 9.68
CA GLU A 122 25.22 -27.98 10.12
C GLU A 122 23.99 -28.45 10.90
N ALA A 123 23.48 -27.62 11.81
CA ALA A 123 22.26 -27.93 12.57
C ALA A 123 21.03 -28.09 11.67
N VAL A 124 20.87 -27.20 10.68
CA VAL A 124 19.77 -27.27 9.71
C VAL A 124 19.93 -28.47 8.79
N SER A 125 21.13 -28.69 8.25
CA SER A 125 21.46 -29.84 7.40
C SER A 125 21.19 -31.17 8.12
N LYS A 126 21.59 -31.30 9.38
CA LYS A 126 21.29 -32.49 10.20
C LYS A 126 19.79 -32.68 10.38
N ARG A 127 19.05 -31.63 10.73
CA ARG A 127 17.60 -31.73 10.92
C ARG A 127 16.87 -32.09 9.61
N LEU A 128 17.32 -31.57 8.47
CA LEU A 128 16.81 -31.96 7.16
C LEU A 128 17.19 -33.39 6.78
N TYR A 129 18.33 -33.90 7.23
CA TYR A 129 18.68 -35.30 7.05
C TYR A 129 17.78 -36.21 7.90
N ASP A 130 17.60 -35.88 9.18
CA ASP A 130 16.81 -36.68 10.13
C ASP A 130 15.31 -36.68 9.78
N TYR A 131 14.80 -35.53 9.34
CA TYR A 131 13.36 -35.29 9.18
C TYR A 131 12.94 -34.83 7.80
N GLY A 132 13.83 -34.59 6.82
CA GLY A 132 13.48 -34.10 5.48
C GLY A 132 13.10 -35.21 4.49
N GLY A 133 13.54 -36.43 4.76
CA GLY A 133 13.19 -37.61 3.96
C GLY A 133 13.50 -37.48 2.47
N SER A 134 12.70 -38.15 1.63
CA SER A 134 12.78 -38.10 0.17
C SER A 134 11.80 -37.10 -0.46
N LYS A 135 11.18 -36.23 0.34
CA LYS A 135 10.14 -35.30 -0.14
C LYS A 135 10.78 -34.33 -1.13
N LYS A 136 10.16 -34.26 -2.31
CA LYS A 136 10.60 -33.36 -3.37
C LYS A 136 9.62 -32.21 -3.50
N LEU A 137 10.18 -31.01 -3.59
CA LEU A 137 9.45 -29.79 -3.88
C LEU A 137 9.92 -29.25 -5.23
N LEU A 138 9.04 -28.48 -5.84
CA LEU A 138 9.33 -27.80 -7.08
C LEU A 138 10.23 -26.58 -6.77
N THR A 139 11.43 -26.50 -7.34
CA THR A 139 12.54 -25.65 -6.84
C THR A 139 12.34 -24.12 -6.89
N GLN A 140 11.15 -23.61 -7.21
CA GLN A 140 10.88 -22.17 -7.34
C GLN A 140 9.46 -21.74 -6.92
N LEU A 141 8.70 -22.60 -6.23
CA LEU A 141 7.48 -22.10 -5.58
C LEU A 141 7.89 -21.35 -4.31
N LEU A 142 7.88 -20.02 -4.38
CA LEU A 142 7.34 -19.26 -3.25
C LEU A 142 5.97 -19.89 -2.95
N ASP A 143 5.67 -20.14 -1.68
CA ASP A 143 4.36 -20.68 -1.32
C ASP A 143 3.30 -19.76 -1.90
N GLU A 144 2.19 -20.29 -2.43
CA GLU A 144 1.16 -19.48 -3.11
C GLU A 144 0.60 -18.35 -2.22
N GLU A 145 0.74 -18.50 -0.89
CA GLU A 145 0.46 -17.47 0.11
C GLU A 145 1.47 -16.31 0.05
N GLN A 146 2.77 -16.62 -0.02
CA GLN A 146 3.86 -15.63 -0.14
C GLN A 146 3.80 -14.92 -1.50
N GLN A 147 3.40 -15.66 -2.53
CA GLN A 147 3.16 -15.10 -3.86
C GLN A 147 2.02 -14.07 -3.84
N ARG A 148 0.88 -14.39 -3.19
CA ARG A 148 -0.26 -13.46 -3.06
C ARG A 148 0.06 -12.22 -2.24
N GLU A 149 0.99 -12.30 -1.29
CA GLU A 149 1.44 -11.13 -0.52
C GLU A 149 2.35 -10.23 -1.36
N LEU A 150 3.33 -10.82 -2.06
CA LEU A 150 4.24 -10.07 -2.94
C LEU A 150 3.51 -9.45 -4.14
N GLU A 151 2.56 -10.16 -4.75
CA GLU A 151 1.72 -9.62 -5.83
C GLU A 151 0.89 -8.43 -5.34
N ARG A 152 0.36 -8.49 -4.11
CA ARG A 152 -0.39 -7.38 -3.52
C ARG A 152 0.49 -6.15 -3.28
N GLU A 153 1.73 -6.34 -2.81
CA GLU A 153 2.69 -5.25 -2.64
C GLU A 153 3.09 -4.64 -3.99
N GLN A 154 3.32 -5.47 -5.01
CA GLN A 154 3.61 -5.01 -6.37
C GLN A 154 2.42 -4.23 -6.98
N GLU A 155 1.19 -4.71 -6.82
CA GLU A 155 -0.01 -4.01 -7.28
C GLU A 155 -0.19 -2.66 -6.55
N LEU A 156 0.02 -2.61 -5.23
CA LEU A 156 -0.05 -1.37 -4.44
C LEU A 156 1.03 -0.34 -4.84
N GLU A 157 2.21 -0.79 -5.24
CA GLU A 157 3.28 0.08 -5.74
C GLU A 157 3.09 0.50 -7.20
N GLU A 158 2.61 -0.39 -8.07
CA GLU A 158 2.27 -0.07 -9.47
C GLU A 158 1.08 0.91 -9.55
N GLU A 159 0.08 0.81 -8.66
CA GLU A 159 -1.03 1.77 -8.58
C GLU A 159 -0.57 3.19 -8.19
N ARG A 160 0.56 3.34 -7.47
CA ARG A 160 1.16 4.66 -7.20
C ARG A 160 1.71 5.34 -8.46
N GLN A 161 1.92 4.62 -9.55
CA GLN A 161 2.20 5.20 -10.87
C GLN A 161 0.91 5.60 -11.62
N GLN A 162 -0.13 6.00 -10.91
CA GLN A 162 -1.30 6.64 -11.51
C GLN A 162 -0.87 7.82 -12.39
N LYS A 163 -1.29 7.75 -13.67
CA LYS A 163 -1.05 8.75 -14.73
C LYS A 163 -1.09 10.16 -14.17
N ARG A 164 0.07 10.81 -14.11
CA ARG A 164 0.15 12.22 -13.70
C ARG A 164 -0.72 13.05 -14.66
N PRO A 165 -1.49 14.02 -14.15
CA PRO A 165 -2.17 14.97 -15.01
C PRO A 165 -1.16 15.61 -15.98
N PRO A 166 -1.60 16.04 -17.18
CA PRO A 166 -0.76 16.79 -18.10
C PRO A 166 -0.12 17.99 -17.40
N SER A 167 1.10 18.36 -17.83
CA SER A 167 1.82 19.49 -17.24
C SER A 167 1.10 20.80 -17.56
N VAL A 168 0.57 21.44 -16.53
CA VAL A 168 -0.16 22.72 -16.59
C VAL A 168 0.54 23.79 -15.79
N ARG A 169 0.37 25.06 -16.20
CA ARG A 169 0.94 26.20 -15.49
C ARG A 169 0.03 26.57 -14.30
N PRO A 170 0.58 26.65 -13.07
CA PRO A 170 -0.18 27.13 -11.92
C PRO A 170 -0.52 28.62 -12.07
N TYR A 171 -1.61 29.07 -11.46
CA TYR A 171 -1.86 30.50 -11.30
C TYR A 171 -0.91 31.11 -10.27
N GLU A 172 -0.49 32.36 -10.50
CA GLU A 172 0.25 33.13 -9.50
C GLU A 172 -0.71 33.58 -8.39
N PRO A 173 -0.41 33.29 -7.11
CA PRO A 173 -1.31 33.60 -6.01
C PRO A 173 -1.37 35.11 -5.76
N GLN A 174 -2.58 35.63 -5.51
CA GLN A 174 -2.85 37.05 -5.27
C GLN A 174 -3.72 37.24 -4.04
N LEU A 175 -3.24 38.05 -3.08
CA LEU A 175 -4.01 38.36 -1.88
C LEU A 175 -4.92 39.58 -2.11
N HIS A 176 -6.23 39.34 -2.13
CA HIS A 176 -7.25 40.37 -2.24
C HIS A 176 -7.35 41.24 -0.97
N ASN A 177 -7.69 42.52 -1.11
CA ASN A 177 -7.79 43.44 0.04
C ASN A 177 -9.01 43.13 0.91
N GLU A 178 -10.04 42.56 0.32
CA GLU A 178 -11.28 42.12 0.96
C GLU A 178 -11.00 40.99 1.96
N ILE A 179 -10.02 40.12 1.70
CA ILE A 179 -9.56 39.09 2.64
C ILE A 179 -8.89 39.74 3.85
N LYS A 180 -8.14 40.82 3.63
CA LYS A 180 -7.52 41.59 4.73
C LYS A 180 -8.58 42.27 5.59
N ALA A 181 -9.65 42.76 4.97
CA ALA A 181 -10.76 43.39 5.67
C ALA A 181 -11.56 42.42 6.54
N LEU A 182 -11.49 41.10 6.30
CA LEU A 182 -12.08 40.10 7.20
C LEU A 182 -11.43 40.08 8.59
N CYS A 183 -10.18 40.52 8.72
CA CYS A 183 -9.50 40.64 10.01
C CYS A 183 -9.97 41.83 10.84
N ASP A 184 -10.67 42.80 10.25
CA ASP A 184 -11.21 43.94 10.97
C ASP A 184 -12.52 43.55 11.71
N MET A 185 -12.36 43.13 12.96
CA MET A 185 -13.48 42.73 13.82
C MET A 185 -14.34 43.92 14.27
N HIS A 186 -13.80 45.15 14.25
CA HIS A 186 -14.51 46.36 14.69
C HIS A 186 -15.24 47.07 13.55
N GLY A 187 -14.91 46.74 12.29
CA GLY A 187 -15.57 47.27 11.11
C GLY A 187 -17.02 46.81 10.90
N PRO A 188 -17.76 47.41 9.95
CA PRO A 188 -19.07 46.92 9.54
C PRO A 188 -18.98 45.51 8.92
N MET A 189 -20.07 44.73 9.01
CA MET A 189 -20.11 43.40 8.42
C MET A 189 -19.94 43.49 6.90
N LEU A 190 -18.96 42.76 6.37
CA LEU A 190 -18.79 42.66 4.92
C LEU A 190 -19.92 41.83 4.32
N ASN A 191 -20.56 42.38 3.30
CA ASN A 191 -21.55 41.64 2.53
C ASN A 191 -20.84 40.82 1.44
N LEU A 192 -20.57 39.55 1.73
CA LEU A 192 -19.83 38.64 0.84
C LEU A 192 -20.50 38.50 -0.54
N SER A 193 -21.83 38.52 -0.60
CA SER A 193 -22.58 38.42 -1.85
C SER A 193 -22.38 39.62 -2.80
N LYS A 194 -21.95 40.78 -2.30
CA LYS A 194 -21.61 41.95 -3.12
C LYS A 194 -20.16 41.95 -3.61
N LEU A 195 -19.31 41.11 -3.02
CA LEU A 195 -17.88 41.01 -3.29
C LEU A 195 -17.60 39.80 -4.19
N THR A 196 -18.36 39.67 -5.27
CA THR A 196 -18.34 38.50 -6.18
C THR A 196 -17.01 38.28 -6.90
N SER A 197 -16.13 39.29 -6.92
CA SER A 197 -14.77 39.16 -7.47
C SER A 197 -13.82 38.41 -6.55
N VAL A 198 -14.16 38.24 -5.27
CA VAL A 198 -13.31 37.61 -4.26
C VAL A 198 -13.99 36.41 -3.63
N PHE A 199 -15.29 36.51 -3.36
CA PHE A 199 -16.06 35.44 -2.75
C PHE A 199 -17.08 34.90 -3.74
N CYS A 200 -17.12 33.58 -3.87
CA CYS A 200 -18.15 32.89 -4.63
C CYS A 200 -18.77 31.78 -3.79
N PRO A 201 -19.99 31.33 -4.14
CA PRO A 201 -20.59 30.17 -3.52
C PRO A 201 -19.67 28.96 -3.71
N ILE A 202 -19.63 28.08 -2.72
CA ILE A 202 -18.76 26.89 -2.75
C ILE A 202 -18.96 25.98 -3.98
N ALA A 203 -20.17 25.97 -4.57
CA ALA A 203 -20.44 25.23 -5.80
C ALA A 203 -19.54 25.65 -6.97
N ASP A 204 -19.05 26.90 -6.97
CA ASP A 204 -18.18 27.43 -8.01
C ASP A 204 -16.78 26.81 -8.01
N ALA A 205 -16.36 26.17 -6.91
CA ALA A 205 -15.10 25.42 -6.83
C ALA A 205 -15.08 24.24 -7.82
N PHE A 206 -16.27 23.74 -8.16
CA PHE A 206 -16.43 22.59 -9.03
C PHE A 206 -16.66 22.99 -10.49
N LEU A 207 -16.76 24.28 -10.83
CA LEU A 207 -16.91 24.71 -12.23
C LEU A 207 -15.75 24.17 -13.08
N GLY A 208 -16.08 23.46 -14.16
CA GLY A 208 -15.10 22.80 -15.03
C GLY A 208 -14.67 21.39 -14.58
N THR A 209 -15.31 20.85 -13.54
CA THR A 209 -15.20 19.44 -13.11
C THR A 209 -16.41 18.62 -13.58
N THR A 210 -16.25 17.31 -13.67
CA THR A 210 -17.35 16.36 -13.90
C THR A 210 -18.36 16.39 -12.76
N PHE A 211 -17.92 16.65 -11.53
CA PHE A 211 -18.79 16.70 -10.34
C PHE A 211 -19.81 17.85 -10.36
N TYR A 212 -19.54 18.96 -11.04
CA TYR A 212 -20.45 20.11 -11.07
C TYR A 212 -21.86 19.77 -11.58
N ARG A 213 -21.98 18.78 -12.48
CA ARG A 213 -23.28 18.36 -13.02
C ARG A 213 -24.14 17.67 -11.96
N GLU A 214 -23.50 16.99 -11.02
CA GLU A 214 -24.14 16.20 -9.98
C GLU A 214 -24.26 16.95 -8.65
N CYS A 215 -23.56 18.07 -8.48
CA CYS A 215 -23.41 18.71 -7.17
C CYS A 215 -24.68 19.39 -6.66
N GLN A 216 -25.70 19.61 -7.50
CA GLN A 216 -26.98 20.23 -7.12
C GLN A 216 -26.81 21.50 -6.25
N PRO A 217 -26.25 22.60 -6.78
CA PRO A 217 -25.88 23.80 -5.99
C PRO A 217 -27.02 24.39 -5.14
N HIS A 218 -28.26 24.26 -5.62
CA HIS A 218 -29.46 24.77 -4.94
C HIS A 218 -29.75 24.07 -3.60
N CYS A 219 -29.22 22.87 -3.38
CA CYS A 219 -29.40 22.11 -2.15
C CYS A 219 -28.42 22.53 -1.04
N TRP A 220 -27.45 23.39 -1.35
CA TRP A 220 -26.35 23.72 -0.45
C TRP A 220 -26.73 24.91 0.43
N GLN A 221 -26.13 24.97 1.62
CA GLN A 221 -26.35 26.08 2.52
C GLN A 221 -25.75 27.37 1.94
N GLN A 222 -26.51 28.47 1.99
CA GLN A 222 -26.14 29.75 1.38
C GLN A 222 -25.00 30.47 2.13
N ASN A 223 -24.59 29.96 3.29
CA ASN A 223 -23.52 30.53 4.10
C ASN A 223 -22.15 29.90 3.83
N LEU A 224 -22.05 29.01 2.84
CA LEU A 224 -20.81 28.38 2.40
C LEU A 224 -20.19 29.14 1.23
N TRP A 225 -19.01 29.70 1.47
CA TRP A 225 -18.28 30.53 0.51
C TRP A 225 -16.89 29.95 0.25
N ILE A 226 -16.36 30.22 -0.93
CA ILE A 226 -14.96 29.99 -1.29
C ILE A 226 -14.35 31.31 -1.75
N THR A 227 -13.03 31.44 -1.63
CA THR A 227 -12.31 32.55 -2.26
C THR A 227 -12.01 32.27 -3.73
N ASP A 228 -11.85 33.31 -4.54
CA ASP A 228 -11.44 33.15 -5.94
C ASP A 228 -10.07 32.44 -6.02
N GLU A 229 -9.15 32.76 -5.11
CA GLU A 229 -7.86 32.08 -4.97
C GLU A 229 -7.96 30.59 -4.61
N PHE A 230 -9.03 30.19 -3.92
CA PHE A 230 -9.29 28.78 -3.62
C PHE A 230 -9.61 28.00 -4.91
N LYS A 231 -10.38 28.62 -5.81
CA LYS A 231 -10.78 28.06 -7.11
C LYS A 231 -9.67 28.14 -8.16
N ARG A 232 -8.89 29.22 -8.18
CA ARG A 232 -7.79 29.44 -9.15
C ARG A 232 -6.56 28.59 -8.82
N VAL A 233 -6.50 27.38 -9.37
CA VAL A 233 -5.34 26.48 -9.20
C VAL A 233 -4.42 26.49 -10.42
N ILE A 234 -4.98 26.37 -11.63
CA ILE A 234 -4.22 26.24 -12.88
C ILE A 234 -4.79 27.12 -13.99
N GLN A 235 -3.94 27.57 -14.92
CA GLN A 235 -4.37 28.23 -16.16
C GLN A 235 -4.96 27.18 -17.11
N THR A 236 -6.28 27.19 -17.30
CA THR A 236 -6.97 26.17 -18.08
C THR A 236 -6.97 26.47 -19.58
N HIS A 237 -6.63 25.46 -20.39
CA HIS A 237 -6.79 25.47 -21.85
C HIS A 237 -7.66 24.28 -22.28
N GLY A 238 -8.88 24.17 -21.73
CA GLY A 238 -9.86 23.14 -22.13
C GLY A 238 -9.70 21.76 -21.49
N GLU A 239 -8.85 21.63 -20.47
CA GLU A 239 -8.66 20.38 -19.70
C GLU A 239 -9.67 20.24 -18.55
N SER A 240 -9.96 19.00 -18.14
CA SER A 240 -10.80 18.74 -16.96
C SER A 240 -10.08 19.20 -15.69
N LEU A 241 -10.81 19.92 -14.82
CA LEU A 241 -10.30 20.36 -13.53
C LEU A 241 -10.38 19.29 -12.43
N ASP A 242 -10.95 18.11 -12.71
CA ASP A 242 -11.11 17.02 -11.73
C ASP A 242 -9.82 16.69 -10.97
N PRO A 243 -8.65 16.53 -11.64
CA PRO A 243 -7.40 16.19 -10.95
C PRO A 243 -6.80 17.36 -10.18
N PHE A 244 -7.29 18.58 -10.41
CA PHE A 244 -6.73 19.83 -9.90
C PHE A 244 -7.60 20.47 -8.82
N LEU A 245 -8.66 19.79 -8.39
CA LEU A 245 -9.47 20.20 -7.25
C LEU A 245 -8.60 20.33 -5.99
N ARG A 246 -8.70 21.49 -5.35
CA ARG A 246 -7.94 21.76 -4.13
C ARG A 246 -8.66 21.13 -2.93
N PRO A 247 -7.94 20.39 -2.05
CA PRO A 247 -8.54 19.90 -0.82
C PRO A 247 -8.88 21.06 0.12
N ALA A 248 -10.08 21.03 0.68
CA ALA A 248 -10.59 22.01 1.64
C ALA A 248 -9.93 21.84 3.03
N ARG A 249 -8.67 22.26 3.15
CA ARG A 249 -7.88 22.14 4.40
C ARG A 249 -8.02 23.33 5.33
N TRP A 250 -8.35 24.51 4.80
CA TRP A 250 -8.38 25.76 5.56
C TRP A 250 -9.77 26.38 5.46
N LEU A 251 -10.34 26.67 6.62
CA LEU A 251 -11.67 27.22 6.79
C LEU A 251 -11.62 28.41 7.75
N LEU A 252 -12.31 29.48 7.38
CA LEU A 252 -12.47 30.67 8.18
C LEU A 252 -13.94 30.81 8.55
N ILE A 253 -14.22 30.94 9.85
CA ILE A 253 -15.55 31.23 10.35
C ILE A 253 -15.63 32.74 10.57
N TYR A 254 -16.40 33.44 9.74
CA TYR A 254 -16.58 34.87 9.84
C TYR A 254 -17.90 35.19 10.56
N ARG A 255 -17.78 35.88 11.70
CA ARG A 255 -18.90 36.32 12.55
C ARG A 255 -19.89 35.23 12.96
N ASN A 256 -19.43 33.98 13.04
CA ASN A 256 -20.26 32.80 13.36
C ASN A 256 -21.43 32.53 12.38
N GLU A 257 -21.48 33.23 11.26
CA GLU A 257 -22.56 33.10 10.27
C GLU A 257 -22.06 32.50 8.96
N HIS A 258 -20.86 32.89 8.51
CA HIS A 258 -20.31 32.49 7.22
C HIS A 258 -19.10 31.56 7.38
N ILE A 259 -19.08 30.50 6.59
CA ILE A 259 -17.94 29.57 6.48
C ILE A 259 -17.28 29.83 5.14
N ILE A 260 -16.01 30.23 5.18
CA ILE A 260 -15.24 30.60 3.99
C ILE A 260 -14.06 29.65 3.84
N PHE A 261 -14.02 28.93 2.71
CA PHE A 261 -12.88 28.11 2.32
C PHE A 261 -11.83 28.97 1.63
N VAL A 262 -10.61 28.93 2.15
CA VAL A 262 -9.51 29.79 1.72
C VAL A 262 -8.34 28.98 1.18
N SER A 263 -7.56 29.58 0.30
CA SER A 263 -6.32 28.98 -0.17
C SER A 263 -5.29 28.84 0.96
N PRO A 264 -4.32 27.90 0.87
CA PRO A 264 -3.20 27.85 1.80
C PRO A 264 -2.39 29.16 1.88
N PHE A 265 -2.32 29.89 0.77
CA PHE A 265 -1.63 31.18 0.69
C PHE A 265 -2.35 32.25 1.52
N GLU A 266 -3.66 32.40 1.32
CA GLU A 266 -4.49 33.31 2.13
C GLU A 266 -4.50 32.90 3.59
N ALA A 267 -4.62 31.61 3.89
CA ALA A 267 -4.60 31.08 5.25
C ALA A 267 -3.30 31.43 5.98
N ASN A 268 -2.15 31.26 5.32
CA ASN A 268 -0.85 31.59 5.90
C ASN A 268 -0.74 33.08 6.25
N TRP A 269 -1.23 33.95 5.37
CA TRP A 269 -1.27 35.39 5.64
C TRP A 269 -2.22 35.73 6.80
N LEU A 270 -3.43 35.15 6.80
CA LEU A 270 -4.43 35.35 7.86
C LEU A 270 -3.90 34.90 9.23
N MET A 271 -3.27 33.72 9.30
CA MET A 271 -2.67 33.22 10.54
C MET A 271 -1.59 34.17 11.08
N GLY A 272 -0.73 34.70 10.22
CA GLY A 272 0.26 35.70 10.61
C GLY A 272 -0.37 36.95 11.22
N ARG A 273 -1.45 37.47 10.59
CA ARG A 273 -2.15 38.66 11.10
C ARG A 273 -2.95 38.44 12.36
N LEU A 274 -3.58 37.28 12.50
CA LEU A 274 -4.33 36.94 13.71
C LEU A 274 -3.40 36.72 14.90
N HIS A 275 -2.19 36.21 14.67
CA HIS A 275 -1.17 36.10 15.73
C HIS A 275 -0.70 37.47 16.24
N ASP A 276 -0.69 38.50 15.39
CA ASP A 276 -0.34 39.88 15.82
C ASP A 276 -1.46 40.57 16.64
N LEU A 277 -2.67 40.00 16.66
CA LEU A 277 -3.84 40.57 17.33
C LEU A 277 -4.10 39.98 18.73
N TYR A 278 -3.35 38.93 19.13
CA TYR A 278 -3.40 38.29 20.45
C TYR A 278 -2.08 38.49 21.20
#